data_AF-A0A7S8ILN9-F1
#
_entry.id   AF-A0A7S8ILN9-F1
#
_cell.length_a   1.000
_cell.length_b   1.000
_cell.length_c   1.000
_cell.angle_alpha   90.00
_cell.angle_beta   90.00
_cell.angle_gamma   90.00
#
_symmetry.space_group_name_H-M   'P 1'
#
loop_
_entity.id
_entity.type
_entity.pdbx_description
1 polymer ?
#
loop_
_entity_poly.entity_id
_entity_poly.type
_entity_poly.pdbx_seq_one_letter_code
_entity_poly.pdbx_strand_id
1 'polypeptide(L)'
;MPYEFIIPFADDGHEEGDPPSREEIAFDDAIDHIRFNLWKMTLGHVSPSFEMPLVLRSIRSFRPAFQLDGKRRDQIINDIFGAAAAAADRLPKQYSRHQIAIAMSAAAIVVSEWAATGKERARQHPHKIDDAKMWIRMFERDMRNMSDYEYLQSRKLKRGREADTRQKRNLTTFAIAA
;
A
#
# COMPACT_ATOMS: atom_id res chain seq x y z
N MET A 1 9.62 -17.31 53.00
CA MET A 1 8.23 -17.26 52.53
C MET A 1 8.27 -16.79 51.08
N PRO A 2 8.17 -17.66 50.07
CA PRO A 2 8.02 -17.20 48.70
C PRO A 2 6.60 -16.66 48.55
N TYR A 3 6.49 -15.42 48.09
CA TYR A 3 5.23 -14.75 47.77
C TYR A 3 4.78 -15.29 46.41
N GLU A 4 3.81 -16.20 46.41
CA GLU A 4 3.05 -16.54 45.21
C GLU A 4 2.29 -15.29 44.75
N PHE A 5 2.64 -14.81 43.57
CA PHE A 5 1.94 -13.74 42.90
C PHE A 5 0.62 -14.32 42.38
N ILE A 6 -0.44 -14.22 43.18
CA ILE A 6 -1.80 -14.56 42.74
C ILE A 6 -2.22 -13.47 41.76
N ILE A 7 -2.09 -13.76 40.47
CA ILE A 7 -2.75 -12.97 39.43
C ILE A 7 -4.25 -13.19 39.65
N PRO A 8 -5.05 -12.13 39.93
CA PRO A 8 -6.48 -12.29 39.97
C PRO A 8 -6.91 -12.60 38.54
N PHE A 9 -7.15 -13.87 38.25
CA PHE A 9 -8.00 -14.22 37.13
C PHE A 9 -9.32 -13.50 37.37
N ALA A 10 -9.64 -12.57 36.48
CA ALA A 10 -10.93 -11.93 36.46
C ALA A 10 -11.98 -13.05 36.42
N ASP A 11 -12.80 -13.11 37.45
CA ASP A 11 -13.99 -13.97 37.61
C ASP A 11 -15.12 -13.46 36.69
N ASP A 12 -14.75 -12.88 35.55
CA ASP A 12 -15.60 -12.26 34.56
C ASP A 12 -15.67 -13.30 33.44
N GLY A 13 -16.85 -13.87 33.21
CA GLY A 13 -17.13 -14.94 32.24
C GLY A 13 -16.86 -14.62 30.76
N HIS A 14 -15.67 -14.11 30.46
CA HIS A 14 -15.02 -14.25 29.19
C HIS A 14 -14.67 -15.72 29.06
N GLU A 15 -15.51 -16.49 28.36
CA GLU A 15 -15.04 -17.72 27.73
C GLU A 15 -13.69 -17.39 27.08
N GLU A 16 -12.64 -18.04 27.57
CA GLU A 16 -11.30 -17.97 27.01
C GLU A 16 -11.44 -18.54 25.59
N GLY A 17 -11.77 -17.65 24.64
CA GLY A 17 -12.04 -18.02 23.27
C GLY A 17 -10.83 -18.76 22.73
N ASP A 18 -11.08 -19.77 21.89
CA ASP A 18 -10.00 -20.54 21.29
C ASP A 18 -8.95 -19.58 20.71
N PRO A 19 -7.66 -19.85 20.93
CA PRO A 19 -6.60 -19.00 20.42
C PRO A 19 -6.75 -18.88 18.89
N PRO A 20 -6.43 -17.71 18.31
CA PRO A 20 -6.68 -17.46 16.90
C PRO A 20 -5.97 -18.49 16.03
N SER A 21 -6.70 -18.98 15.03
CA SER A 21 -6.20 -19.93 14.06
C SER A 21 -5.08 -19.30 13.20
N ARG A 22 -4.26 -20.15 12.58
CA ARG A 22 -3.22 -19.68 11.64
C ARG A 22 -3.81 -18.89 10.46
N GLU A 23 -5.02 -19.22 10.04
CA GLU A 23 -5.69 -18.54 8.94
C GLU A 23 -6.16 -17.14 9.35
N GLU A 24 -6.68 -16.98 10.57
CA GLU A 24 -7.06 -15.68 11.13
C GLU A 24 -5.84 -14.77 11.30
N ILE A 25 -4.73 -15.32 11.80
CA ILE A 25 -3.46 -14.57 11.93
C ILE A 25 -2.99 -14.11 10.54
N ALA A 26 -2.97 -15.00 9.54
CA ALA A 26 -2.55 -14.65 8.19
C ALA A 26 -3.47 -13.62 7.51
N PHE A 27 -4.77 -13.65 7.82
CA PHE A 27 -5.71 -12.64 7.37
C PHE A 27 -5.42 -11.27 7.99
N ASP A 28 -5.23 -11.22 9.32
CA ASP A 28 -4.89 -10.00 10.05
C ASP A 28 -3.55 -9.41 9.57
N ASP A 29 -2.52 -10.24 9.40
CA ASP A 29 -1.22 -9.84 8.85
C ASP A 29 -1.37 -9.21 7.45
N ALA A 30 -2.23 -9.79 6.59
CA ALA A 30 -2.46 -9.25 5.25
C ALA A 30 -3.15 -7.89 5.28
N ILE A 31 -4.13 -7.70 6.18
CA ILE A 31 -4.80 -6.42 6.39
C ILE A 31 -3.83 -5.37 6.93
N ASP A 32 -3.05 -5.71 7.95
CA ASP A 32 -2.05 -4.83 8.54
C ASP A 32 -0.97 -4.45 7.53
N HIS A 33 -0.55 -5.38 6.67
CA HIS A 33 0.37 -5.08 5.58
C HIS A 33 -0.20 -4.08 4.57
N ILE A 34 -1.49 -4.21 4.20
CA ILE A 34 -2.17 -3.24 3.32
C ILE A 34 -2.19 -1.86 3.97
N ARG A 35 -2.61 -1.78 5.24
CA ARG A 35 -2.67 -0.52 6.00
C ARG A 35 -1.30 0.12 6.15
N PHE A 36 -0.30 -0.67 6.51
CA PHE A 36 1.08 -0.21 6.62
C PHE A 36 1.59 0.38 5.29
N ASN A 37 1.27 -0.26 4.16
CA ASN A 37 1.64 0.26 2.85
C ASN A 37 0.92 1.57 2.51
N LEU A 38 -0.38 1.69 2.81
CA LEU A 38 -1.12 2.95 2.66
C LEU A 38 -0.55 4.06 3.53
N TRP A 39 -0.24 3.75 4.79
CA TRP A 39 0.39 4.71 5.70
C TRP A 39 1.79 5.13 5.22
N LYS A 40 2.64 4.20 4.76
CA LYS A 40 3.96 4.52 4.19
C LYS A 40 3.86 5.54 3.07
N MET A 41 2.80 5.46 2.25
CA MET A 41 2.55 6.44 1.20
C MET A 41 2.31 7.85 1.74
N THR A 42 2.01 8.07 3.01
CA THR A 42 1.88 9.41 3.58
C THR A 42 3.23 10.02 3.98
N LEU A 43 4.30 9.21 4.03
CA LEU A 43 5.63 9.66 4.44
C LEU A 43 6.31 10.45 3.32
N GLY A 44 6.83 11.63 3.65
CA GLY A 44 7.40 12.56 2.68
C GLY A 44 8.57 12.01 1.85
N HIS A 45 9.35 11.07 2.40
CA HIS A 45 10.51 10.46 1.73
C HIS A 45 10.17 9.20 0.92
N VAL A 46 8.94 8.71 1.00
CA VAL A 46 8.46 7.54 0.27
C VAL A 46 7.79 8.00 -1.01
N SER A 47 8.28 7.55 -2.17
CA SER A 47 7.69 7.93 -3.44
C SER A 47 6.35 7.23 -3.69
N PRO A 48 5.24 7.97 -3.95
CA PRO A 48 3.97 7.38 -4.34
C PRO A 48 4.07 6.50 -5.59
N SER A 49 4.90 6.86 -6.56
CA SER A 49 5.04 6.10 -7.82
C SER A 49 5.51 4.66 -7.60
N PHE A 50 6.27 4.40 -6.53
CA PHE A 50 6.80 3.08 -6.19
C PHE A 50 5.85 2.28 -5.30
N GLU A 51 5.26 2.88 -4.27
CA GLU A 51 4.42 2.15 -3.31
C GLU A 51 2.97 1.99 -3.78
N MET A 52 2.40 2.98 -4.47
CA MET A 52 1.03 2.94 -4.99
C MET A 52 0.74 1.66 -5.81
N PRO A 53 1.56 1.26 -6.79
CA PRO A 53 1.27 0.05 -7.57
C PRO A 53 1.39 -1.24 -6.76
N LEU A 54 2.12 -1.25 -5.64
CA LEU A 54 2.22 -2.41 -4.75
C LEU A 54 0.93 -2.55 -3.95
N VAL A 55 0.50 -1.47 -3.28
CA VAL A 55 -0.70 -1.52 -2.44
C VAL A 55 -1.97 -1.71 -3.24
N LEU A 56 -2.09 -1.08 -4.40
CA LEU A 56 -3.22 -1.25 -5.30
C LEU A 56 -3.30 -2.68 -5.85
N ARG A 57 -2.15 -3.28 -6.16
CA ARG A 57 -2.11 -4.70 -6.53
C ARG A 57 -2.61 -5.56 -5.38
N SER A 58 -2.10 -5.34 -4.16
CA SER A 58 -2.52 -6.08 -2.97
C SER A 58 -4.03 -6.00 -2.78
N ILE A 59 -4.61 -4.80 -2.77
CA ILE A 59 -6.08 -4.59 -2.67
C ILE A 59 -6.82 -5.32 -3.80
N ARG A 60 -6.38 -5.16 -5.05
CA ARG A 60 -7.05 -5.79 -6.20
C ARG A 60 -7.03 -7.32 -6.16
N SER A 61 -5.93 -7.91 -5.70
CA SER A 61 -5.73 -9.36 -5.68
C SER A 61 -6.16 -10.04 -4.39
N PHE A 62 -6.39 -9.28 -3.31
CA PHE A 62 -6.75 -9.83 -2.02
C PHE A 62 -8.11 -10.53 -2.09
N ARG A 63 -8.15 -11.75 -1.56
CA ARG A 63 -9.35 -12.57 -1.46
C ARG A 63 -9.54 -12.89 0.03
N PRO A 64 -10.35 -12.09 0.74
CA PRO A 64 -10.52 -12.26 2.18
C PRO A 64 -11.16 -13.63 2.47
N ALA A 65 -10.50 -14.44 3.30
CA ALA A 65 -11.06 -15.69 3.81
C ALA A 65 -12.13 -15.42 4.88
N PHE A 66 -11.96 -14.34 5.64
CA PHE A 66 -12.87 -13.88 6.69
C PHE A 66 -13.51 -12.54 6.29
N GLN A 67 -14.73 -12.29 6.77
CA GLN A 67 -15.38 -11.00 6.55
C GLN A 67 -14.68 -9.93 7.38
N LEU A 68 -14.32 -8.81 6.74
CA LEU A 68 -13.71 -7.68 7.44
C LEU A 68 -14.76 -6.97 8.29
N ASP A 69 -14.41 -6.59 9.52
CA ASP A 69 -15.32 -5.80 10.35
C ASP A 69 -15.44 -4.36 9.84
N GLY A 70 -16.57 -3.72 10.14
CA GLY A 70 -16.87 -2.37 9.67
C GLY A 70 -15.87 -1.31 10.15
N LYS A 71 -15.30 -1.47 11.35
CA LYS A 71 -14.35 -0.50 11.91
C LYS A 71 -13.00 -0.58 11.20
N ARG A 72 -12.46 -1.78 10.98
CA ARG A 72 -11.23 -1.98 10.19
C ARG A 72 -11.44 -1.57 8.73
N ARG A 73 -12.61 -1.85 8.13
CA ARG A 73 -12.97 -1.32 6.80
C ARG A 73 -12.82 0.20 6.74
N ASP A 74 -13.44 0.92 7.68
CA ASP A 74 -13.43 2.38 7.68
C ASP A 74 -12.03 2.94 7.92
N GLN A 75 -11.22 2.28 8.75
CA GLN A 75 -9.80 2.61 8.92
C GLN A 75 -9.03 2.50 7.60
N ILE A 76 -9.17 1.38 6.88
CA ILE A 76 -8.50 1.19 5.58
C ILE A 76 -8.98 2.23 4.57
N ILE A 77 -10.28 2.56 4.54
CA ILE A 77 -10.82 3.60 3.64
C ILE A 77 -10.21 4.97 3.95
N ASN A 78 -10.06 5.33 5.23
CA ASN A 78 -9.37 6.56 5.61
C ASN A 78 -7.90 6.54 5.21
N ASP A 79 -7.21 5.42 5.38
CA ASP A 79 -5.82 5.24 4.95
C ASP A 79 -5.69 5.38 3.42
N ILE A 80 -6.67 4.88 2.64
CA ILE A 80 -6.77 5.08 1.19
C ILE A 80 -6.88 6.57 0.85
N PHE A 81 -7.74 7.33 1.53
CA PHE A 81 -7.87 8.76 1.27
C PHE A 81 -6.62 9.56 1.68
N GLY A 82 -5.96 9.17 2.78
CA GLY A 82 -4.67 9.74 3.16
C GLY A 82 -3.60 9.51 2.07
N ALA A 83 -3.50 8.28 1.56
CA ALA A 83 -2.61 7.94 0.46
C ALA A 83 -2.98 8.69 -0.84
N ALA A 84 -4.27 8.88 -1.11
CA ALA A 84 -4.76 9.65 -2.26
C ALA A 84 -4.32 11.12 -2.20
N ALA A 85 -4.47 11.75 -1.03
CA ALA A 85 -4.04 13.13 -0.81
C ALA A 85 -2.52 13.27 -0.96
N ALA A 86 -1.76 12.34 -0.36
CA ALA A 86 -0.30 12.34 -0.47
C ALA A 86 0.19 12.11 -1.91
N ALA A 87 -0.53 11.32 -2.71
CA ALA A 87 -0.26 11.13 -4.12
C ALA A 87 -0.64 12.35 -4.96
N ALA A 88 -1.78 12.99 -4.68
CA ALA A 88 -2.24 14.19 -5.38
C ALA A 88 -1.33 15.42 -5.17
N ASP A 89 -0.62 15.45 -4.04
CA ASP A 89 0.37 16.49 -3.74
C ASP A 89 1.73 16.23 -4.39
N ARG A 90 2.19 14.97 -4.41
CA ARG A 90 3.58 14.63 -4.75
C ARG A 90 3.79 13.96 -6.09
N LEU A 91 2.74 13.44 -6.73
CA LEU A 91 2.86 12.96 -8.11
C LEU A 91 3.06 14.14 -9.07
N PRO A 92 3.77 13.92 -10.20
CA PRO A 92 3.95 14.93 -11.22
C PRO A 92 2.62 15.50 -11.71
N LYS A 93 2.61 16.79 -12.07
CA LYS A 93 1.41 17.50 -12.53
C LYS A 93 0.74 16.92 -13.78
N GLN A 94 1.42 16.04 -14.53
CA GLN A 94 0.80 15.31 -15.64
C GLN A 94 -0.28 14.34 -15.16
N TYR A 95 -0.22 13.87 -13.91
CA TYR A 95 -1.26 13.07 -13.30
C TYR A 95 -2.42 13.94 -12.86
N SER A 96 -3.59 13.68 -13.44
CA SER A 96 -4.79 14.37 -13.02
C SER A 96 -5.17 13.92 -11.62
N ARG A 97 -5.40 14.89 -10.71
CA ARG A 97 -5.97 14.62 -9.38
C ARG A 97 -7.27 13.82 -9.46
N HIS A 98 -8.03 14.01 -10.55
CA HIS A 98 -9.25 13.26 -10.82
C HIS A 98 -8.97 11.77 -11.08
N GLN A 99 -7.92 11.43 -11.82
CA GLN A 99 -7.53 10.04 -12.06
C GLN A 99 -7.12 9.34 -10.76
N ILE A 100 -6.35 10.04 -9.91
CA ILE A 100 -5.98 9.55 -8.58
C ILE A 100 -7.25 9.31 -7.75
N ALA A 101 -8.17 10.29 -7.71
CA ALA A 101 -9.41 10.17 -6.95
C ALA A 101 -10.28 8.99 -7.42
N ILE A 102 -10.41 8.78 -8.74
CA ILE A 102 -11.15 7.65 -9.31
C ILE A 102 -10.52 6.32 -8.86
N ALA A 103 -9.20 6.17 -9.03
CA ALA A 103 -8.52 4.92 -8.71
C ALA A 103 -8.59 4.59 -7.20
N MET A 104 -8.45 5.60 -6.35
CA MET A 104 -8.52 5.44 -4.89
C MET A 104 -9.95 5.20 -4.41
N SER A 105 -10.95 5.83 -5.04
CA SER A 105 -12.36 5.52 -4.80
C SER A 105 -12.70 4.08 -5.22
N ALA A 106 -12.15 3.62 -6.34
CA ALA A 106 -12.29 2.22 -6.76
C ALA A 106 -11.65 1.25 -5.76
N ALA A 107 -10.49 1.59 -5.20
CA ALA A 107 -9.88 0.82 -4.11
C ALA A 107 -10.78 0.76 -2.87
N ALA A 108 -11.39 1.89 -2.47
CA ALA A 108 -12.33 1.94 -1.35
C ALA A 108 -13.59 1.09 -1.61
N ILE A 109 -14.08 1.02 -2.84
CA ILE A 109 -15.19 0.13 -3.24
C ILE A 109 -14.80 -1.34 -3.03
N VAL A 110 -13.60 -1.74 -3.46
CA VAL A 110 -13.11 -3.12 -3.27
C VAL A 110 -12.96 -3.46 -1.79
N VAL A 111 -12.42 -2.55 -0.98
CA VAL A 111 -12.30 -2.75 0.48
C VAL A 111 -13.68 -2.83 1.14
N SER A 112 -14.63 -2.01 0.70
CA SER A 112 -16.01 -2.05 1.22
C SER A 112 -16.67 -3.41 0.99
N GLU A 113 -16.36 -4.06 -0.14
CA GLU A 113 -16.85 -5.39 -0.48
C GLU A 113 -16.35 -6.48 0.47
N TRP A 114 -15.16 -6.32 1.05
CA TRP A 114 -14.60 -7.28 2.01
C TRP A 114 -15.41 -7.35 3.30
N ALA A 115 -16.07 -6.25 3.67
CA ALA A 115 -16.94 -6.17 4.83
C ALA A 115 -18.43 -6.38 4.50
N ALA A 116 -18.79 -6.42 3.20
CA ALA A 116 -20.17 -6.54 2.78
C ALA A 116 -20.75 -7.93 3.08
N THR A 117 -21.93 -7.95 3.69
CA THR A 117 -22.72 -9.17 3.88
C THR A 117 -23.25 -9.71 2.54
N GLY A 118 -23.59 -11.00 2.47
CA GLY A 118 -24.14 -11.59 1.24
C GLY A 118 -25.37 -10.86 0.69
N LYS A 119 -26.23 -10.32 1.56
CA LYS A 119 -27.40 -9.51 1.18
C LYS A 119 -27.00 -8.16 0.57
N GLU A 120 -25.98 -7.52 1.12
CA GLU A 120 -25.45 -6.26 0.57
C GLU A 120 -24.81 -6.49 -0.78
N ARG A 121 -24.03 -7.57 -0.94
CA ARG A 121 -23.42 -7.95 -2.22
C ARG A 121 -24.47 -8.19 -3.30
N ALA A 122 -25.56 -8.89 -2.97
CA ALA A 122 -26.65 -9.17 -3.91
C ALA A 122 -27.42 -7.91 -4.38
N ARG A 123 -27.35 -6.80 -3.63
CA ARG A 123 -27.97 -5.52 -4.02
C ARG A 123 -27.06 -4.66 -4.91
N GLN A 124 -25.79 -5.01 -5.05
CA GLN A 124 -24.85 -4.25 -5.87
C GLN A 124 -25.02 -4.62 -7.35
N HIS A 125 -24.67 -3.67 -8.23
CA HIS A 125 -24.65 -3.93 -9.66
C HIS A 125 -23.62 -5.04 -9.98
N PRO A 126 -23.95 -6.05 -10.81
CA PRO A 126 -23.12 -7.24 -11.01
C PRO A 126 -21.66 -6.94 -11.38
N HIS A 127 -21.42 -5.86 -12.13
CA HIS A 127 -20.09 -5.49 -12.62
C HIS A 127 -19.33 -4.50 -11.75
N LYS A 128 -19.93 -3.99 -10.66
CA LYS A 128 -19.34 -2.90 -9.85
C LYS A 128 -17.94 -3.22 -9.35
N ILE A 129 -17.72 -4.46 -8.88
CA ILE A 129 -16.42 -4.88 -8.33
C ILE A 129 -15.40 -5.11 -9.45
N ASP A 130 -15.82 -5.64 -10.59
CA ASP A 130 -14.93 -5.86 -11.73
C ASP A 130 -14.50 -4.54 -12.36
N ASP A 131 -15.43 -3.58 -12.49
CA ASP A 131 -15.15 -2.21 -12.93
C ASP A 131 -14.19 -1.52 -11.97
N ALA A 132 -14.42 -1.62 -10.65
CA ALA A 132 -13.52 -1.06 -9.65
C ALA A 132 -12.11 -1.66 -9.76
N LYS A 133 -12.00 -2.99 -9.88
CA LYS A 133 -10.71 -3.68 -10.09
C LYS A 133 -10.03 -3.27 -11.39
N MET A 134 -10.78 -2.97 -12.44
CA MET A 134 -10.25 -2.47 -13.72
C MET A 134 -9.64 -1.08 -13.55
N TRP A 135 -10.34 -0.15 -12.90
CA TRP A 135 -9.81 1.18 -12.60
C TRP A 135 -8.54 1.13 -11.75
N ILE A 136 -8.52 0.26 -10.72
CA ILE A 136 -7.32 0.01 -9.93
C ILE A 136 -6.18 -0.49 -10.82
N ARG A 137 -6.44 -1.47 -11.69
CA ARG A 137 -5.42 -2.06 -12.57
C ARG A 137 -4.84 -1.05 -13.56
N MET A 138 -5.67 -0.17 -14.13
CA MET A 138 -5.22 0.87 -15.05
C MET A 138 -4.24 1.82 -14.37
N PHE A 139 -4.61 2.33 -13.20
CA PHE A 139 -3.77 3.24 -12.44
C PHE A 139 -2.53 2.55 -11.85
N GLU A 140 -2.65 1.31 -11.39
CA GLU A 140 -1.53 0.45 -10.99
C GLU A 140 -0.49 0.36 -12.12
N ARG A 141 -0.93 0.10 -13.35
CA ARG A 141 -0.03 -0.04 -14.50
C ARG A 141 0.65 1.27 -14.86
N ASP A 142 -0.07 2.39 -14.80
CA ASP A 142 0.48 3.70 -15.10
C ASP A 142 1.56 4.11 -14.08
N MET A 143 1.29 3.89 -12.79
CA MET A 143 2.26 4.09 -11.71
C MET A 143 3.50 3.21 -11.86
N ARG A 144 3.34 1.92 -12.24
CA ARG A 144 4.48 1.03 -12.53
C ARG A 144 5.36 1.60 -13.65
N ASN A 145 4.75 2.02 -14.76
CA ASN A 145 5.49 2.58 -15.89
C ASN A 145 6.28 3.84 -15.48
N MET A 146 5.69 4.68 -14.63
CA MET A 146 6.37 5.86 -14.08
C MET A 146 7.54 5.48 -13.18
N SER A 147 7.33 4.56 -12.22
CA SER A 147 8.39 4.05 -11.35
C SER A 147 9.56 3.47 -12.16
N ASP A 148 9.26 2.68 -13.19
CA ASP A 148 10.29 2.11 -14.08
C ASP A 148 11.06 3.21 -14.83
N TYR A 149 10.34 4.23 -15.32
CA TYR A 149 10.96 5.39 -15.95
C TYR A 149 11.88 6.15 -14.99
N GLU A 150 11.42 6.46 -13.78
CA GLU A 150 12.20 7.14 -12.74
C GLU A 150 13.45 6.36 -12.35
N TYR A 151 13.32 5.04 -12.23
CA TYR A 151 14.44 4.15 -12.00
C TYR A 151 15.47 4.20 -13.13
N LEU A 152 15.02 4.13 -14.39
CA LEU A 152 15.90 4.21 -15.56
C LEU A 152 16.61 5.57 -15.66
N GLN A 153 15.92 6.67 -15.40
CA GLN A 153 16.53 8.01 -15.38
C GLN A 153 17.57 8.12 -14.28
N SER A 154 17.26 7.65 -13.07
CA SER A 154 18.20 7.61 -11.95
C SER A 154 19.47 6.82 -12.29
N ARG A 155 19.33 5.68 -12.98
CA ARG A 155 20.48 4.89 -13.45
C ARG A 155 21.31 5.60 -14.53
N LYS A 156 20.67 6.33 -15.45
CA LYS A 156 21.40 7.13 -16.46
C LYS A 156 22.22 8.23 -15.80
N LEU A 157 21.61 8.96 -14.85
CA LEU A 157 22.29 10.01 -14.10
C LEU A 157 23.48 9.48 -13.28
N LYS A 158 23.33 8.34 -12.60
CA LYS A 158 24.44 7.70 -11.87
C LYS A 158 25.60 7.35 -12.80
N ARG A 159 25.32 6.72 -13.95
CA ARG A 159 26.35 6.39 -14.96
C ARG A 159 27.06 7.63 -15.50
N GLY A 160 26.34 8.72 -15.75
CA GLY A 160 26.95 9.99 -16.18
C GLY A 160 27.90 10.55 -15.13
N ARG A 161 27.49 10.58 -13.85
CA ARG A 161 28.35 11.03 -12.74
C ARG A 161 29.59 10.16 -12.56
N GLU A 162 29.45 8.84 -12.71
CA GLU A 162 30.58 7.91 -12.65
C GLU A 162 31.56 8.12 -13.81
N ALA A 163 31.06 8.36 -15.03
CA ALA A 163 31.87 8.68 -16.20
C ALA A 163 32.65 9.99 -16.01
N ASP A 164 31.98 11.06 -15.56
CA ASP A 164 32.61 12.35 -15.27
C ASP A 164 33.68 12.22 -14.18
N THR A 165 33.42 11.44 -13.14
CA THR A 165 34.37 11.20 -12.05
C THR A 165 35.61 10.44 -12.53
N ARG A 166 35.42 9.44 -13.40
CA ARG A 166 36.53 8.70 -14.03
C ARG A 166 37.35 9.61 -14.95
N GLN A 167 36.70 10.44 -15.76
CA GLN A 167 37.40 11.39 -16.64
C GLN A 167 38.22 12.40 -15.83
N LYS A 168 37.65 12.97 -14.77
CA LYS A 168 38.38 13.87 -13.86
C LYS A 168 39.58 13.19 -13.22
N ARG A 169 39.43 11.96 -12.71
CA ARG A 169 40.54 11.17 -12.12
C ARG A 169 41.66 10.91 -13.13
N ASN A 170 41.31 10.54 -14.37
CA ASN A 170 42.31 10.32 -15.39
C ASN A 170 43.10 11.60 -15.70
N LEU A 171 42.42 12.74 -15.83
CA LEU A 171 43.06 14.04 -16.06
C LEU A 171 44.01 14.44 -14.91
N THR A 172 43.67 14.16 -13.65
CA THR A 172 44.57 14.42 -12.51
C THR A 172 45.78 13.48 -12.50
N THR A 173 45.59 12.19 -12.84
CA THR A 173 46.70 11.23 -12.91
C THR A 173 47.72 11.62 -14.00
N PHE A 174 47.25 12.09 -15.15
CA PHE A 174 48.14 12.58 -16.22
C PHE A 174 48.85 13.90 -15.86
N ALA A 175 48.23 14.77 -15.07
CA ALA A 175 48.84 16.03 -14.63
C ALA A 175 49.91 15.87 -13.53
N ILE A 176 49.93 14.74 -12.81
CA ILE A 176 50.93 14.42 -11.78
C ILE A 176 52.13 13.65 -12.39
N ALA A 177 51.92 13.03 -13.55
CA ALA A 177 52.93 12.22 -14.25
C ALA A 177 53.75 13.00 -15.31
N ALA A 178 53.53 14.31 -15.44
CA ALA A 178 54.26 15.23 -16.33
C ALA A 178 55.08 16.23 -15.52
#